data_AF-A0AAD9Q7P1-F1
#
_entry.id   AF-A0AAD9Q7P1-F1
#
_cell.length_a   1.000
_cell.length_b   1.000
_cell.length_c   1.000
_cell.angle_alpha   90.00
_cell.angle_beta   90.00
_cell.angle_gamma   90.00
#
_symmetry.space_group_name_H-M   'P 1'
#
loop_
_entity.id
_entity.type
_entity.pdbx_description
1 polymer ?
#
loop_
_entity_poly.entity_id
_entity_poly.type
_entity_poly.pdbx_seq_one_letter_code
_entity_poly.pdbx_strand_id
1 'polypeptide(L)'
;MASAKKGCKVRVLVRLRPECPDFMDKASDGRNGNPDNCVRAVDASTLEVWNCRNPDESIQYRFNAFFDNQTSQETLYHNSVCPLIPFLLQGHNASVFAYGSTGAGKTHTIVGTPQEPGLIPQCAAELFKVIDAQQQLAPEWKFKVLFSFLEIYQEKIKDLLNTKKDDLPIRQDRQQNIIIPNLTEKPVASLMEYMTLFEKASQLRKTAATKLNPRSSRSHVIVLIKVQMMQQVAPFTKLSGKLHLIDLAGSEDNRRTGNEGVRLKESGAINSSLFALSQVVDALNQGLARIPYRNSKLTRLLQDSLGGSAHACLIANIAPECRFYADTINTLNFASKSRTVINQPFVRQTVDTSLAFSSKRGAAESPSEREPKLLKVDHYSKEIKDVFQVSGIW
;
A
#
# COMPACT_ATOMS: atom_id res chain seq x y z
N MET A 1 -24.95 -23.52 -10.91
CA MET A 1 -23.85 -23.66 -9.93
C MET A 1 -23.01 -22.40 -10.00
N ALA A 2 -22.97 -21.60 -8.94
CA ALA A 2 -22.18 -20.37 -8.91
C ALA A 2 -20.69 -20.74 -8.90
N SER A 3 -19.95 -20.31 -9.92
CA SER A 3 -18.49 -20.43 -9.95
C SER A 3 -17.94 -19.82 -8.66
N ALA A 4 -17.26 -20.62 -7.84
CA ALA A 4 -16.64 -20.16 -6.61
C ALA A 4 -15.65 -19.05 -6.97
N LYS A 5 -15.97 -17.80 -6.61
CA LYS A 5 -15.09 -16.65 -6.86
C LYS A 5 -13.73 -16.94 -6.24
N LYS A 6 -12.72 -17.14 -7.10
CA LYS A 6 -11.36 -17.48 -6.71
C LYS A 6 -10.77 -16.27 -5.99
N GLY A 7 -10.68 -16.35 -4.66
CA GLY A 7 -10.10 -15.29 -3.85
C GLY A 7 -8.62 -15.07 -4.16
N CYS A 8 -8.13 -13.86 -3.93
CA CYS A 8 -6.74 -13.47 -4.13
C CYS A 8 -6.04 -13.36 -2.78
N LYS A 9 -4.92 -14.07 -2.60
CA LYS A 9 -4.12 -13.94 -1.37
C LYS A 9 -3.43 -12.58 -1.31
N VAL A 10 -3.26 -12.04 -0.11
CA VAL A 10 -2.40 -10.87 0.10
C VAL A 10 -0.98 -11.21 -0.35
N ARG A 11 -0.42 -10.41 -1.27
CA ARG A 11 0.96 -10.56 -1.71
C ARG A 11 1.87 -9.99 -0.62
N VAL A 12 2.86 -10.75 -0.19
CA VAL A 12 3.80 -10.33 0.86
C VAL A 12 5.21 -10.34 0.31
N LEU A 13 5.85 -9.18 0.37
CA LEU A 13 7.20 -8.93 -0.08
C LEU A 13 8.04 -8.50 1.12
N VAL A 14 9.29 -8.91 1.18
CA VAL A 14 10.22 -8.47 2.22
C VAL A 14 11.28 -7.60 1.58
N ARG A 15 11.59 -6.46 2.22
CA ARG A 15 12.67 -5.56 1.81
C ARG A 15 13.66 -5.39 2.94
N LEU A 16 14.88 -5.84 2.72
CA LEU A 16 16.03 -5.55 3.57
C LEU A 16 16.61 -4.20 3.17
N ARG A 17 16.74 -3.28 4.12
CA ARG A 17 17.44 -2.01 3.84
C ARG A 17 18.96 -2.19 3.85
N PRO A 18 19.72 -1.28 3.19
CA PRO A 18 21.16 -1.15 3.42
C PRO A 18 21.50 -0.96 4.89
N GLU A 19 22.71 -1.35 5.25
CA GLU A 19 23.29 -1.06 6.57
C GLU A 19 23.35 0.44 6.81
N CYS A 20 23.11 0.84 8.06
CA CYS A 20 23.19 2.24 8.44
C CYS A 20 24.35 2.42 9.43
N PRO A 21 25.34 3.27 9.12
CA PRO A 21 26.47 3.50 10.02
C PRO A 21 26.07 3.96 11.43
N ASP A 22 24.98 4.72 11.56
CA ASP A 22 24.43 5.14 12.86
C ASP A 22 23.91 3.97 13.71
N PHE A 23 23.56 2.86 13.04
CA PHE A 23 23.08 1.64 13.66
C PHE A 23 24.13 0.53 13.75
N MET A 24 25.40 0.84 13.46
CA MET A 24 26.52 -0.04 13.79
C MET A 24 26.93 0.15 15.23
N ASP A 25 27.21 -0.95 15.93
CA ASP A 25 27.78 -0.88 17.27
C ASP A 25 29.24 -0.48 17.14
N LYS A 26 29.62 0.68 17.68
CA LYS A 26 31.04 1.12 17.74
C LYS A 26 31.94 0.19 18.55
N ALA A 27 31.36 -0.86 19.15
CA ALA A 27 32.01 -1.77 20.09
C ALA A 27 32.08 -3.23 19.60
N SER A 28 31.64 -3.56 18.38
CA SER A 28 31.99 -4.85 17.76
C SER A 28 33.44 -4.81 17.26
N ASP A 29 34.36 -4.68 18.21
CA ASP A 29 35.73 -5.16 18.02
C ASP A 29 35.58 -6.65 17.68
N GLY A 30 36.01 -7.08 16.48
CA GLY A 30 35.73 -8.37 15.85
C GLY A 30 36.27 -9.62 16.58
N ARG A 31 36.17 -9.66 17.90
CA ARG A 31 36.75 -10.67 18.79
C ARG A 31 35.89 -11.94 18.92
N ASN A 32 34.64 -11.94 18.44
CA ASN A 32 33.74 -13.10 18.57
C ASN A 32 33.21 -13.70 17.26
N GLY A 33 33.66 -13.25 16.08
CA GLY A 33 33.27 -13.87 14.80
C GLY A 33 31.77 -13.84 14.46
N ASN A 34 30.96 -13.15 15.26
CA ASN A 34 29.52 -13.06 15.06
C ASN A 34 29.23 -11.97 14.01
N PRO A 35 28.42 -12.25 12.98
CA PRO A 35 28.12 -11.26 11.96
C PRO A 35 27.37 -10.07 12.58
N ASP A 36 27.78 -8.84 12.25
CA ASP A 36 27.08 -7.61 12.69
C ASP A 36 25.62 -7.57 12.18
N ASN A 37 25.35 -8.35 11.11
CA ASN A 37 24.05 -8.52 10.50
C ASN A 37 23.42 -9.88 10.84
N CYS A 38 22.13 -9.84 11.14
CA CYS A 38 21.32 -11.01 11.44
C CYS A 38 20.53 -11.55 10.25
N VAL A 39 20.52 -10.88 9.10
CA VAL A 39 19.70 -11.26 7.93
C VAL A 39 20.57 -11.62 6.73
N ARG A 40 20.27 -12.77 6.10
CA ARG A 40 20.94 -13.24 4.89
C ARG A 40 19.92 -13.58 3.79
N ALA A 41 20.24 -13.16 2.56
CA ALA A 41 19.53 -13.59 1.36
C ALA A 41 19.85 -15.05 1.05
N VAL A 42 18.84 -15.91 0.90
CA VAL A 42 19.03 -17.28 0.38
C VAL A 42 18.74 -17.31 -1.11
N ASP A 43 17.60 -16.75 -1.52
CA ASP A 43 17.18 -16.58 -2.91
C ASP A 43 16.21 -15.39 -3.04
N ALA A 44 15.69 -15.14 -4.25
CA ALA A 44 14.77 -14.05 -4.55
C ALA A 44 13.40 -14.08 -3.83
N SER A 45 13.14 -15.12 -3.02
CA SER A 45 11.90 -15.34 -2.28
C SER A 45 12.13 -15.81 -0.84
N THR A 46 13.38 -16.13 -0.49
CA THR A 46 13.73 -16.81 0.76
C THR A 46 14.85 -16.06 1.46
N LEU A 47 14.68 -15.80 2.75
CA LEU A 47 15.69 -15.21 3.62
C LEU A 47 15.88 -16.06 4.86
N GLU A 48 17.02 -15.86 5.51
CA GLU A 48 17.39 -16.51 6.75
C GLU A 48 17.75 -15.45 7.78
N VAL A 49 17.27 -15.63 9.02
CA VAL A 49 17.57 -14.76 10.15
C VAL A 49 18.32 -15.55 11.21
N TRP A 50 19.54 -15.13 11.52
CA TRP A 50 20.42 -15.76 12.49
C TRP A 50 20.18 -15.18 13.88
N ASN A 51 20.20 -16.04 14.89
CA ASN A 51 20.10 -15.60 16.26
C ASN A 51 21.44 -14.99 16.70
N CYS A 52 21.46 -13.65 16.88
CA CYS A 52 22.67 -12.93 17.28
C CYS A 52 23.25 -13.34 18.64
N ARG A 53 22.53 -14.12 19.44
CA ARG A 53 23.01 -14.68 20.72
C ARG A 53 23.47 -16.13 20.62
N ASN A 54 22.97 -16.87 19.63
CA ASN A 54 23.33 -18.26 19.37
C ASN A 54 23.45 -18.46 17.84
N PRO A 55 24.63 -18.26 17.24
CA PRO A 55 24.80 -18.34 15.79
C PRO A 55 24.54 -19.74 15.21
N ASP A 56 24.43 -20.80 16.02
CA ASP A 56 24.02 -22.13 15.53
C ASP A 56 22.51 -22.22 15.27
N GLU A 57 21.73 -21.21 15.67
CA GLU A 57 20.30 -21.13 15.44
C GLU A 57 19.97 -20.10 14.34
N SER A 58 19.28 -20.56 13.30
CA SER A 58 18.71 -19.70 12.27
C SER A 58 17.25 -20.05 11.99
N ILE A 59 16.49 -19.05 11.54
CA ILE A 59 15.10 -19.20 11.13
C ILE A 59 14.97 -18.78 9.67
N GLN A 60 14.47 -19.69 8.84
CA GLN A 60 14.24 -19.43 7.43
C GLN A 60 12.80 -18.99 7.18
N TYR A 61 12.63 -17.95 6.36
CA TYR A 61 11.34 -17.45 5.93
C TYR A 61 11.23 -17.42 4.41
N ARG A 62 10.04 -17.76 3.89
CA ARG A 62 9.72 -17.73 2.45
C ARG A 62 8.50 -16.86 2.17
N PHE A 63 8.62 -15.95 1.21
CA PHE A 63 7.60 -14.97 0.82
C PHE A 63 7.34 -14.97 -0.69
N ASN A 64 6.54 -14.02 -1.19
CA ASN A 64 6.33 -13.88 -2.63
C ASN A 64 7.55 -13.30 -3.34
N ALA A 65 8.31 -12.43 -2.66
CA ALA A 65 9.64 -11.98 -3.08
C ALA A 65 10.43 -11.47 -1.87
N PHE A 66 11.74 -11.52 -1.98
CA PHE A 66 12.71 -10.94 -1.08
C PHE A 66 13.60 -9.98 -1.86
N PHE A 67 13.66 -8.73 -1.42
CA PHE A 67 14.51 -7.68 -1.95
C PHE A 67 15.62 -7.42 -0.94
N ASP A 68 16.85 -7.70 -1.35
CA ASP A 68 18.04 -7.54 -0.52
C ASP A 68 18.44 -6.06 -0.38
N ASN A 69 19.57 -5.84 0.32
CA ASN A 69 20.13 -4.53 0.56
C ASN A 69 20.69 -3.83 -0.70
N GLN A 70 20.78 -4.51 -1.84
CA GLN A 70 21.25 -3.93 -3.11
C GLN A 70 20.09 -3.55 -4.03
N THR A 71 18.86 -3.95 -3.69
CA THR A 71 17.69 -3.70 -4.52
C THR A 71 17.33 -2.21 -4.53
N SER A 72 17.34 -1.61 -5.73
CA SER A 72 16.93 -0.22 -5.97
C SER A 72 15.42 0.00 -5.79
N GLN A 73 15.03 1.27 -5.64
CA GLN A 73 13.61 1.67 -5.59
C GLN A 73 12.86 1.32 -6.88
N GLU A 74 13.53 1.46 -8.03
CA GLU A 74 12.97 1.17 -9.35
C GLU A 74 12.67 -0.32 -9.51
N THR A 75 13.65 -1.18 -9.19
CA THR A 75 13.47 -2.63 -9.23
C THR A 75 12.37 -3.07 -8.27
N LEU A 76 12.31 -2.49 -7.07
CA LEU A 76 11.23 -2.76 -6.14
C LEU A 76 9.87 -2.38 -6.75
N TYR A 77 9.72 -1.16 -7.28
CA TYR A 77 8.47 -0.68 -7.88
C TYR A 77 7.98 -1.58 -9.02
N HIS A 78 8.84 -1.88 -9.99
CA HIS A 78 8.49 -2.70 -11.15
C HIS A 78 8.00 -4.09 -10.76
N ASN A 79 8.67 -4.72 -9.78
CA ASN A 79 8.31 -6.07 -9.36
C ASN A 79 7.13 -6.11 -8.37
N SER A 80 6.83 -5.02 -7.66
CA SER A 80 5.83 -5.00 -6.59
C SER A 80 4.51 -4.32 -6.97
N VAL A 81 4.55 -3.05 -7.39
CA VAL A 81 3.36 -2.19 -7.50
C VAL A 81 3.00 -1.87 -8.95
N CYS A 82 3.96 -1.80 -9.86
CA CYS A 82 3.69 -1.55 -11.29
C CYS A 82 2.59 -2.46 -11.87
N PRO A 83 2.53 -3.78 -11.57
CA PRO A 83 1.47 -4.65 -12.07
C PRO A 83 0.06 -4.30 -11.57
N LEU A 84 -0.06 -3.48 -10.51
CA LEU A 84 -1.35 -3.05 -9.95
C LEU A 84 -1.96 -1.88 -10.73
N ILE A 85 -1.15 -1.10 -11.46
CA ILE A 85 -1.61 0.11 -12.18
C ILE A 85 -2.69 -0.21 -13.22
N PRO A 86 -2.55 -1.25 -14.09
CA PRO A 86 -3.59 -1.59 -15.05
C PRO A 86 -4.91 -2.01 -14.40
N PHE A 87 -4.88 -2.69 -13.25
CA PHE A 87 -6.09 -3.08 -12.53
C PHE A 87 -6.89 -1.87 -12.04
N LEU A 88 -6.24 -0.75 -11.70
CA LEU A 88 -6.93 0.49 -11.33
C LEU A 88 -7.78 1.02 -12.49
N LEU A 89 -7.26 0.94 -13.72
CA LEU A 89 -7.96 1.35 -14.94
C LEU A 89 -9.09 0.38 -15.32
N GLN A 90 -9.06 -0.85 -14.79
CA GLN A 90 -10.17 -1.80 -14.90
C GLN A 90 -11.20 -1.62 -13.79
N GLY A 91 -11.04 -0.62 -12.91
CA GLY A 91 -11.98 -0.35 -11.82
C GLY A 91 -11.78 -1.22 -10.58
N HIS A 92 -10.61 -1.83 -10.40
CA HIS A 92 -10.25 -2.53 -9.17
C HIS A 92 -9.65 -1.58 -8.14
N ASN A 93 -9.83 -1.93 -6.86
CA ASN A 93 -9.08 -1.29 -5.77
C ASN A 93 -7.77 -2.04 -5.52
N ALA A 94 -6.73 -1.31 -5.15
CA ALA A 94 -5.45 -1.84 -4.71
C ALA A 94 -4.98 -1.13 -3.43
N SER A 95 -4.15 -1.80 -2.65
CA SER A 95 -3.53 -1.27 -1.43
C SER A 95 -2.12 -1.82 -1.28
N VAL A 96 -1.18 -0.93 -1.02
CA VAL A 96 0.22 -1.27 -0.75
C VAL A 96 0.59 -0.73 0.62
N PHE A 97 1.12 -1.61 1.47
CA PHE A 97 1.48 -1.30 2.85
C PHE A 97 2.98 -1.40 3.01
N ALA A 98 3.60 -0.43 3.69
CA ALA A 98 4.91 -0.60 4.27
C ALA A 98 4.77 -0.84 5.78
N TYR A 99 5.31 -1.96 6.27
CA TYR A 99 5.24 -2.39 7.66
C TYR A 99 6.61 -2.82 8.17
N GLY A 100 6.90 -2.55 9.45
CA GLY A 100 8.18 -2.87 10.08
C GLY A 100 8.53 -1.85 11.16
N SER A 101 9.67 -2.05 11.83
CA SER A 101 10.11 -1.14 12.89
C SER A 101 10.57 0.21 12.36
N THR A 102 10.63 1.20 13.25
CA THR A 102 11.24 2.50 12.98
C THR A 102 12.70 2.30 12.59
N GLY A 103 13.11 2.99 11.53
CA GLY A 103 14.44 2.82 10.94
C GLY A 103 14.55 1.68 9.93
N ALA A 104 13.56 0.79 9.79
CA ALA A 104 13.64 -0.33 8.81
C ALA A 104 13.45 0.09 7.34
N GLY A 105 13.13 1.36 7.05
CA GLY A 105 13.02 1.88 5.68
C GLY A 105 11.60 1.93 5.08
N LYS A 106 10.55 1.96 5.92
CA LYS A 106 9.15 2.12 5.47
C LYS A 106 8.92 3.40 4.65
N THR A 107 9.21 4.55 5.24
CA THR A 107 9.08 5.85 4.56
C THR A 107 10.01 5.95 3.35
N HIS A 108 11.22 5.38 3.41
CA HIS A 108 12.09 5.26 2.24
C HIS A 108 11.39 4.48 1.12
N THR A 109 10.74 3.35 1.44
CA THR A 109 9.99 2.57 0.45
C THR A 109 8.82 3.34 -0.16
N ILE A 110 8.00 3.97 0.67
CA ILE A 110 6.76 4.60 0.20
C ILE A 110 7.02 5.95 -0.47
N VAL A 111 7.87 6.79 0.12
CA VAL A 111 8.15 8.16 -0.33
C VAL A 111 9.47 8.25 -1.09
N GLY A 112 10.52 7.63 -0.55
CA GLY A 112 11.88 7.69 -1.10
C GLY A 112 12.58 9.02 -0.88
N THR A 113 13.62 9.24 -1.68
CA THR A 113 14.41 10.47 -1.71
C THR A 113 14.24 11.14 -3.08
N PRO A 114 14.65 12.41 -3.24
CA PRO A 114 14.63 13.05 -4.57
C PRO A 114 15.49 12.32 -5.61
N GLN A 115 16.59 11.70 -5.18
CA GLN A 115 17.51 10.93 -6.03
C GLN A 115 16.98 9.51 -6.30
N GLU A 116 16.34 8.91 -5.30
CA GLU A 116 15.73 7.58 -5.40
C GLU A 116 14.25 7.62 -5.01
N PRO A 117 13.37 8.05 -5.94
CA PRO A 117 11.95 8.20 -5.68
C PRO A 117 11.31 6.89 -5.23
N GLY A 118 10.47 6.93 -4.19
CA GLY A 118 9.78 5.74 -3.68
C GLY A 118 8.56 5.35 -4.50
N LEU A 119 7.70 4.51 -3.91
CA LEU A 119 6.52 3.99 -4.60
C LEU A 119 5.52 5.08 -5.00
N ILE A 120 5.26 6.10 -4.17
CA ILE A 120 4.30 7.17 -4.47
C ILE A 120 4.62 7.91 -5.78
N PRO A 121 5.81 8.53 -5.92
CA PRO A 121 6.15 9.26 -7.14
C PRO A 121 6.22 8.34 -8.37
N GLN A 122 6.75 7.12 -8.23
CA GLN A 122 6.83 6.16 -9.34
C GLN A 122 5.43 5.69 -9.81
N CYS A 123 4.51 5.39 -8.87
CA CYS A 123 3.13 5.05 -9.21
C CYS A 123 2.42 6.18 -9.94
N ALA A 124 2.62 7.43 -9.51
CA ALA A 124 2.01 8.58 -10.15
C ALA A 124 2.55 8.78 -11.58
N ALA A 125 3.87 8.69 -11.76
CA ALA A 125 4.50 8.83 -13.07
C ALA A 125 3.99 7.78 -14.06
N GLU A 126 3.99 6.51 -13.68
CA GLU A 126 3.49 5.44 -14.54
C GLU A 126 1.98 5.55 -14.78
N LEU A 127 1.20 5.92 -13.77
CA LEU A 127 -0.24 6.08 -13.92
C LEU A 127 -0.58 7.15 -14.98
N PHE A 128 0.04 8.33 -14.92
CA PHE A 128 -0.20 9.37 -15.93
C PHE A 128 0.25 8.92 -17.31
N LYS A 129 1.41 8.27 -17.44
CA LYS A 129 1.89 7.70 -18.70
C LYS A 129 0.89 6.68 -19.30
N VAL A 130 0.36 5.76 -18.49
CA VAL A 130 -0.62 4.76 -18.95
C VAL A 130 -1.95 5.43 -19.30
N ILE A 131 -2.41 6.43 -18.55
CA ILE A 131 -3.62 7.19 -18.86
C ILE A 131 -3.47 7.91 -20.21
N ASP A 132 -2.35 8.57 -20.46
CA ASP A 132 -2.10 9.28 -21.72
C ASP A 132 -2.12 8.32 -22.92
N ALA A 133 -1.48 7.16 -22.79
CA ALA A 133 -1.51 6.12 -23.81
C ALA A 133 -2.94 5.57 -24.03
N GLN A 134 -3.68 5.31 -22.96
CA GLN A 134 -5.06 4.83 -23.03
C GLN A 134 -6.01 5.84 -23.67
N GLN A 135 -5.82 7.13 -23.39
CA GLN A 135 -6.64 8.19 -23.97
C GLN A 135 -6.43 8.34 -25.49
N GLN A 136 -5.24 7.99 -26.00
CA GLN A 136 -4.97 7.93 -27.44
C GLN A 136 -5.60 6.70 -28.10
N LEU A 137 -5.57 5.54 -27.44
CA LEU A 137 -6.06 4.28 -27.97
C LEU A 137 -7.59 4.13 -27.88
N ALA A 138 -8.21 4.70 -26.84
CA ALA A 138 -9.62 4.58 -26.53
C ALA A 138 -10.24 5.96 -26.25
N PRO A 139 -10.42 6.81 -27.28
CA PRO A 139 -10.86 8.21 -27.13
C PRO A 139 -12.28 8.34 -26.56
N GLU A 140 -13.06 7.26 -26.56
CA GLU A 140 -14.38 7.20 -25.94
C GLU A 140 -14.31 7.21 -24.41
N TRP A 141 -13.14 7.02 -23.79
CA TRP A 141 -12.98 7.08 -22.34
C TRP A 141 -12.41 8.43 -21.89
N LYS A 142 -13.08 9.06 -20.94
CA LYS A 142 -12.55 10.22 -20.21
C LYS A 142 -12.06 9.81 -18.84
N PHE A 143 -10.85 10.25 -18.52
CA PHE A 143 -10.17 9.94 -17.27
C PHE A 143 -10.22 11.14 -16.33
N LYS A 144 -10.39 10.86 -15.04
CA LYS A 144 -10.29 11.84 -13.96
C LYS A 144 -9.51 11.23 -12.81
N VAL A 145 -8.38 11.86 -12.48
CA VAL A 145 -7.54 11.45 -11.35
C VAL A 145 -7.82 12.38 -10.17
N LEU A 146 -8.00 11.78 -8.99
CA LEU A 146 -8.29 12.44 -7.73
C LEU A 146 -7.22 12.03 -6.71
N PHE A 147 -6.68 13.02 -6.01
CA PHE A 147 -5.66 12.85 -4.98
C PHE A 147 -6.21 13.21 -3.60
N SER A 148 -5.95 12.33 -2.63
CA SER A 148 -6.20 12.55 -1.21
C SER A 148 -5.00 12.12 -0.39
N PHE A 149 -4.74 12.83 0.71
CA PHE A 149 -3.63 12.53 1.59
C PHE A 149 -4.06 12.77 3.03
N LEU A 150 -3.98 11.75 3.87
CA LEU A 150 -4.36 11.82 5.28
C LEU A 150 -3.31 11.18 6.19
N GLU A 151 -3.37 11.59 7.45
CA GLU A 151 -2.58 11.06 8.56
C GLU A 151 -3.51 10.53 9.64
N ILE A 152 -3.21 9.35 10.18
CA ILE A 152 -3.83 8.82 11.40
C ILE A 152 -2.82 8.96 12.53
N TYR A 153 -3.15 9.80 13.53
CA TYR A 153 -2.31 10.03 14.70
C TYR A 153 -3.19 10.06 15.95
N GLN A 154 -2.85 9.23 16.95
CA GLN A 154 -3.63 9.06 18.18
C GLN A 154 -5.13 8.81 17.93
N GLU A 155 -5.45 7.88 17.02
CA GLU A 155 -6.83 7.56 16.61
C GLU A 155 -7.62 8.77 16.07
N LYS A 156 -6.94 9.84 15.61
CA LYS A 156 -7.56 10.97 14.90
C LYS A 156 -7.12 10.98 13.44
N ILE A 157 -8.06 11.25 12.55
CA ILE A 157 -7.79 11.36 11.11
C ILE A 157 -7.63 12.83 10.74
N LYS A 158 -6.45 13.20 10.25
CA LYS A 158 -6.15 14.55 9.77
C LYS A 158 -6.04 14.57 8.25
N ASP A 159 -6.67 15.55 7.64
CA ASP A 159 -6.53 15.82 6.20
C ASP A 159 -5.28 16.66 5.94
N LEU A 160 -4.32 16.13 5.18
CA LEU A 160 -3.07 16.81 4.86
C LEU A 160 -3.19 17.74 3.64
N LEU A 161 -4.33 17.73 2.94
CA LEU A 161 -4.64 18.68 1.88
C LEU A 161 -5.46 19.87 2.36
N ASN A 162 -6.08 19.76 3.55
CA ASN A 162 -6.88 20.82 4.17
C ASN A 162 -6.73 20.82 5.70
N THR A 163 -5.89 21.71 6.21
CA THR A 163 -5.57 21.82 7.64
C THR A 163 -6.70 22.37 8.51
N LYS A 164 -7.83 22.81 7.93
CA LYS A 164 -8.99 23.29 8.69
C LYS A 164 -9.86 22.16 9.24
N LYS A 165 -9.64 20.92 8.77
CA LYS A 165 -10.42 19.75 9.15
C LYS A 165 -9.55 18.79 9.95
N ASP A 166 -9.83 18.71 11.24
CA ASP A 166 -9.22 17.73 12.12
C ASP A 166 -10.26 16.68 12.56
N ASP A 167 -9.77 15.47 12.79
CA ASP A 167 -10.51 14.28 13.22
C ASP A 167 -11.72 13.89 12.37
N LEU A 168 -11.47 13.52 11.11
CA LEU A 168 -12.51 13.06 10.21
C LEU A 168 -13.12 11.71 10.67
N PRO A 169 -14.45 11.53 10.61
CA PRO A 169 -15.08 10.26 10.95
C PRO A 169 -14.94 9.23 9.82
N ILE A 170 -14.84 7.95 10.18
CA ILE A 170 -15.00 6.84 9.21
C ILE A 170 -16.45 6.38 9.21
N ARG A 171 -17.07 6.34 8.03
CA ARG A 171 -18.42 5.81 7.81
C ARG A 171 -18.40 4.64 6.84
N GLN A 172 -19.52 3.93 6.79
CA GLN A 172 -19.76 2.85 5.85
C GLN A 172 -21.01 3.19 5.05
N ASP A 173 -20.95 3.09 3.73
CA ASP A 173 -22.09 3.38 2.86
C ASP A 173 -23.07 2.19 2.76
N ARG A 174 -24.15 2.36 2.00
CA ARG A 174 -25.17 1.31 1.79
C ARG A 174 -24.61 0.06 1.11
N GLN A 175 -23.54 0.21 0.33
CA GLN A 175 -22.85 -0.87 -0.37
C GLN A 175 -21.72 -1.47 0.47
N GLN A 176 -21.69 -1.17 1.78
CA GLN A 176 -20.68 -1.63 2.72
C GLN A 176 -19.26 -1.07 2.46
N ASN A 177 -19.10 -0.06 1.61
CA ASN A 177 -17.80 0.55 1.37
C ASN A 177 -17.40 1.49 2.50
N ILE A 178 -16.13 1.46 2.87
CA ILE A 178 -15.56 2.40 3.83
C ILE A 178 -15.34 3.76 3.17
N ILE A 179 -15.85 4.81 3.79
CA ILE A 179 -15.72 6.20 3.33
C ILE A 179 -15.30 7.11 4.48
N ILE A 180 -14.53 8.14 4.16
CA ILE A 180 -14.21 9.23 5.08
C ILE A 180 -14.91 10.48 4.54
N PRO A 181 -16.12 10.80 5.03
CA PRO A 181 -16.81 12.00 4.62
C PRO A 181 -15.94 13.22 4.86
N ASN A 182 -16.00 14.18 3.94
CA ASN A 182 -15.26 15.44 3.99
C ASN A 182 -13.74 15.35 3.83
N LEU A 183 -13.17 14.16 3.62
CA LEU A 183 -11.78 14.04 3.14
C LEU A 183 -11.66 14.76 1.79
N THR A 184 -10.69 15.65 1.67
CA THR A 184 -10.47 16.40 0.44
C THR A 184 -9.98 15.47 -0.68
N GLU A 185 -10.76 15.37 -1.75
CA GLU A 185 -10.38 14.76 -3.03
C GLU A 185 -10.06 15.89 -4.03
N LYS A 186 -8.77 16.16 -4.29
CA LYS A 186 -8.35 17.17 -5.27
C LYS A 186 -8.18 16.56 -6.65
N PRO A 187 -8.87 17.05 -7.70
CA PRO A 187 -8.55 16.69 -9.07
C PRO A 187 -7.12 17.07 -9.41
N VAL A 188 -6.42 16.21 -10.15
CA VAL A 188 -5.08 16.46 -10.68
C VAL A 188 -5.08 16.12 -12.16
N ALA A 189 -4.60 17.05 -12.99
CA ALA A 189 -4.61 16.92 -14.44
C ALA A 189 -3.25 16.48 -15.02
N SER A 190 -2.18 16.55 -14.23
CA SER A 190 -0.84 16.18 -14.67
C SER A 190 0.01 15.61 -13.53
N LEU A 191 1.10 14.93 -13.89
CA LEU A 191 2.12 14.47 -12.96
C LEU A 191 2.71 15.63 -12.15
N MET A 192 2.99 16.77 -12.80
CA MET A 192 3.57 17.94 -12.14
C MET A 192 2.64 18.50 -11.06
N GLU A 193 1.34 18.60 -11.34
CA GLU A 193 0.34 19.05 -10.36
C GLU A 193 0.24 18.08 -9.18
N TYR A 194 0.24 16.77 -9.47
CA TYR A 194 0.26 15.73 -8.44
C TYR A 194 1.47 15.85 -7.52
N MET A 195 2.68 15.95 -8.09
CA MET A 195 3.92 16.05 -7.33
C MET A 195 3.97 17.32 -6.48
N THR A 196 3.52 18.45 -7.02
CA THR A 196 3.42 19.73 -6.29
C THR A 196 2.50 19.60 -5.07
N LEU A 197 1.32 18.98 -5.22
CA LEU A 197 0.39 18.75 -4.11
C LEU A 197 0.97 17.77 -3.09
N PHE A 198 1.62 16.70 -3.54
CA PHE A 198 2.24 15.71 -2.69
C PHE A 198 3.37 16.30 -1.85
N GLU A 199 4.26 17.10 -2.44
CA GLU A 199 5.35 17.78 -1.74
C GLU A 199 4.82 18.78 -0.72
N LYS A 200 3.84 19.61 -1.10
CA LYS A 200 3.19 20.55 -0.18
C LYS A 200 2.58 19.86 1.03
N ALA A 201 1.85 18.77 0.82
CA ALA A 201 1.26 17.98 1.89
C ALA A 201 2.32 17.29 2.77
N SER A 202 3.40 16.80 2.14
CA SER A 202 4.55 16.21 2.84
C SER A 202 5.28 17.22 3.72
N GLN A 203 5.42 18.47 3.28
CA GLN A 203 5.96 19.57 4.08
C GLN A 203 5.07 19.88 5.29
N LEU A 204 3.74 19.93 5.11
CA LEU A 204 2.80 20.12 6.23
C LEU A 204 2.90 19.01 7.28
N ARG A 205 3.14 17.76 6.86
CA ARG A 205 3.44 16.66 7.78
C ARG A 205 4.74 16.92 8.55
N LYS A 206 5.80 17.34 7.87
CA LYS A 206 7.11 17.63 8.48
C LYS A 206 7.03 18.79 9.48
N THR A 207 6.33 19.88 9.17
CA THR A 207 6.21 21.03 10.09
C THR A 207 5.41 20.70 11.35
N ALA A 208 4.46 19.76 11.25
CA ALA A 208 3.76 19.22 12.42
C ALA A 208 4.62 18.29 13.30
N ALA A 209 5.77 17.83 12.79
CA ALA A 209 6.78 17.07 13.51
C ALA A 209 7.88 18.03 13.99
N THR A 210 7.74 18.62 15.17
CA THR A 210 8.82 19.44 15.76
C THR A 210 10.02 18.57 16.12
N LYS A 211 11.24 19.15 16.18
CA LYS A 211 12.51 18.44 16.52
C LYS A 211 12.44 17.57 17.80
N LEU A 212 11.51 17.87 18.70
CA LEU A 212 11.29 17.14 19.96
C LEU A 212 10.31 15.95 19.84
N ASN A 213 9.55 15.84 18.75
CA ASN A 213 8.54 14.81 18.52
C ASN A 213 8.68 14.27 17.09
N PRO A 214 9.50 13.22 16.84
CA PRO A 214 9.54 12.54 15.55
C PRO A 214 8.20 11.85 15.29
N ARG A 215 7.23 12.63 14.81
CA ARG A 215 5.83 12.21 14.56
C ARG A 215 5.73 11.18 13.44
N SER A 216 6.72 11.14 12.53
CA SER A 216 6.70 10.25 11.36
C SER A 216 6.81 8.76 11.71
N SER A 217 7.45 8.38 12.81
CA SER A 217 7.48 6.99 13.31
C SER A 217 6.21 6.60 14.06
N ARG A 218 5.35 7.58 14.35
CA ARG A 218 4.26 7.51 15.33
C ARG A 218 2.89 7.82 14.73
N SER A 219 2.83 8.03 13.43
CA SER A 219 1.59 8.22 12.69
C SER A 219 1.57 7.35 11.44
N HIS A 220 0.36 6.92 11.07
CA HIS A 220 0.15 6.22 9.81
C HIS A 220 -0.18 7.24 8.74
N VAL A 221 0.44 7.11 7.57
CA VAL A 221 0.16 7.95 6.40
C VAL A 221 -0.51 7.13 5.32
N ILE A 222 -1.56 7.71 4.74
CA ILE A 222 -2.30 7.12 3.64
C ILE A 222 -2.38 8.15 2.52
N VAL A 223 -1.78 7.81 1.39
CA VAL A 223 -1.99 8.48 0.11
C VAL A 223 -3.01 7.67 -0.69
N LEU A 224 -4.04 8.35 -1.17
CA LEU A 224 -5.07 7.77 -2.01
C LEU A 224 -5.03 8.43 -3.39
N ILE A 225 -4.82 7.59 -4.40
CA ILE A 225 -5.00 7.94 -5.81
C ILE A 225 -6.26 7.24 -6.30
N LYS A 226 -7.24 8.01 -6.75
CA LYS A 226 -8.51 7.49 -7.27
C LYS A 226 -8.61 7.86 -8.74
N VAL A 227 -8.84 6.85 -9.57
CA VAL A 227 -9.01 7.01 -11.01
C VAL A 227 -10.46 6.72 -11.34
N GLN A 228 -11.11 7.67 -11.99
CA GLN A 228 -12.47 7.52 -12.49
C GLN A 228 -12.42 7.56 -14.01
N MET A 229 -13.05 6.58 -14.64
CA MET A 229 -13.14 6.47 -16.09
C MET A 229 -14.59 6.49 -16.48
N MET A 230 -14.93 7.34 -17.45
CA MET A 230 -16.29 7.50 -17.95
C MET A 230 -16.31 7.37 -19.46
N GLN A 231 -17.03 6.37 -19.93
CA GLN A 231 -17.31 6.18 -21.33
C GLN A 231 -18.24 7.31 -21.81
N GLN A 232 -17.87 7.96 -22.91
CA GLN A 232 -18.59 9.07 -23.53
C GLN A 232 -19.64 8.61 -24.55
N VAL A 233 -19.68 7.31 -24.83
CA VAL A 233 -20.67 6.68 -25.70
C VAL A 233 -21.48 5.67 -24.89
N ALA A 234 -22.67 5.32 -25.39
CA ALA A 234 -23.49 4.29 -24.77
C ALA A 234 -22.69 2.98 -24.58
N PRO A 235 -22.81 2.30 -23.42
CA PRO A 235 -23.80 2.52 -22.37
C PRO A 235 -23.44 3.60 -21.31
N PHE A 236 -22.42 4.44 -21.50
CA PHE A 236 -21.94 5.41 -20.50
C PHE A 236 -21.45 4.75 -19.21
N THR A 237 -20.65 3.70 -19.38
CA THR A 237 -20.02 2.97 -18.30
C THR A 237 -19.10 3.88 -17.48
N LYS A 238 -19.19 3.79 -16.16
CA LYS A 238 -18.27 4.40 -15.19
C LYS A 238 -17.51 3.33 -14.44
N LEU A 239 -16.18 3.39 -14.52
CA LEU A 239 -15.27 2.57 -13.71
C LEU A 239 -14.60 3.46 -12.66
N SER A 240 -14.35 2.90 -11.48
CA SER A 240 -13.59 3.60 -10.43
C SER A 240 -12.58 2.67 -9.75
N GLY A 241 -11.30 2.94 -9.97
CA GLY A 241 -10.21 2.30 -9.25
C GLY A 241 -9.66 3.19 -8.14
N LYS A 242 -9.14 2.59 -7.08
CA LYS A 242 -8.47 3.29 -5.97
C LYS A 242 -7.17 2.59 -5.62
N LEU A 243 -6.08 3.35 -5.52
CA LEU A 243 -4.81 2.89 -5.00
C LEU A 243 -4.55 3.57 -3.65
N HIS A 244 -4.41 2.75 -2.60
CA HIS A 244 -3.94 3.22 -1.31
C HIS A 244 -2.46 2.89 -1.15
N LEU A 245 -1.63 3.90 -0.90
CA LEU A 245 -0.21 3.75 -0.58
C LEU A 245 -0.01 4.16 0.87
N ILE A 246 0.40 3.20 1.69
CA ILE A 246 0.28 3.27 3.14
C ILE A 246 1.65 3.12 3.80
N ASP A 247 2.08 4.15 4.52
CA ASP A 247 3.27 4.16 5.36
C ASP A 247 2.80 4.02 6.82
N LEU A 248 2.90 2.81 7.37
CA LEU A 248 2.47 2.54 8.75
C LEU A 248 3.50 3.09 9.75
N ALA A 249 3.04 3.34 10.97
CA ALA A 249 3.91 3.65 12.11
C ALA A 249 4.87 2.48 12.42
N GLY A 250 5.88 2.75 13.25
CA GLY A 250 6.81 1.73 13.74
C GLY A 250 6.10 0.61 14.51
N SER A 251 6.43 -0.64 14.20
CA SER A 251 5.89 -1.83 14.87
C SER A 251 6.61 -2.22 16.17
N GLU A 252 7.70 -1.54 16.51
CA GLU A 252 8.46 -1.77 17.74
C GLU A 252 7.67 -1.40 19.01
N ASP A 253 7.98 -2.05 20.13
CA ASP A 253 7.37 -1.69 21.41
C ASP A 253 7.97 -0.42 22.00
N ASN A 254 7.36 0.72 21.65
CA ASN A 254 7.71 2.05 22.15
C ASN A 254 7.61 2.22 23.68
N ARG A 255 7.09 1.25 24.44
CA ARG A 255 7.14 1.28 25.92
C ARG A 255 8.55 0.99 26.46
N ARG A 256 9.39 0.32 25.67
CA ARG A 256 10.76 -0.06 26.06
C ARG A 256 11.75 1.12 26.03
N THR A 257 11.36 2.27 25.49
CA THR A 257 12.25 3.43 25.31
C THR A 257 12.21 4.46 26.45
N GLY A 258 11.71 4.09 27.63
CA GLY A 258 11.71 4.99 28.81
C GLY A 258 10.85 6.24 28.63
N ASN A 259 9.76 6.16 27.86
CA ASN A 259 8.90 7.31 27.56
C ASN A 259 8.05 7.71 28.79
N GLU A 260 8.12 8.97 29.22
CA GLU A 260 7.26 9.53 30.28
C GLU A 260 6.14 10.45 29.74
N GLY A 261 5.06 10.59 30.50
CA GLY A 261 3.99 11.58 30.27
C GLY A 261 3.20 11.38 28.96
N VAL A 262 3.06 12.46 28.17
CA VAL A 262 2.28 12.48 26.91
C VAL A 262 2.82 11.46 25.89
N ARG A 263 4.13 11.20 25.89
CA ARG A 263 4.79 10.23 25.00
C ARG A 263 4.38 8.79 25.31
N LEU A 264 4.09 8.47 26.57
CA LEU A 264 3.60 7.14 26.95
C LEU A 264 2.17 6.90 26.41
N LYS A 265 1.29 7.90 26.52
CA LYS A 265 -0.07 7.84 25.94
C LYS A 265 -0.03 7.70 24.41
N GLU A 266 0.87 8.44 23.77
CA GLU A 266 1.11 8.37 22.32
C GLU A 266 1.60 6.96 21.90
N SER A 267 2.61 6.44 22.60
CA SER A 267 3.15 5.08 22.39
C SER A 267 2.08 4.01 22.57
N GLY A 268 1.20 4.17 23.56
CA GLY A 268 0.04 3.29 23.78
C GLY A 268 -0.94 3.30 22.61
N ALA A 269 -1.25 4.47 22.04
CA ALA A 269 -2.19 4.58 20.93
C ALA A 269 -1.65 3.96 19.62
N ILE A 270 -0.36 4.15 19.32
CA ILE A 270 0.28 3.57 18.13
C ILE A 270 0.26 2.05 18.21
N ASN A 271 0.76 1.52 19.33
CA ASN A 271 0.80 0.09 19.57
C ASN A 271 -0.63 -0.49 19.58
N SER A 272 -1.63 0.24 20.07
CA SER A 272 -3.02 -0.19 20.01
C SER A 272 -3.52 -0.36 18.57
N SER A 273 -3.18 0.56 17.65
CA SER A 273 -3.62 0.47 16.24
C SER A 273 -2.95 -0.70 15.49
N LEU A 274 -1.65 -0.95 15.71
CA LEU A 274 -0.93 -2.07 15.08
C LEU A 274 -1.23 -3.41 15.74
N PHE A 275 -1.54 -3.41 17.05
CA PHE A 275 -2.07 -4.57 17.74
C PHE A 275 -3.44 -4.95 17.21
N ALA A 276 -4.35 -3.98 17.05
CA ALA A 276 -5.65 -4.21 16.41
C ALA A 276 -5.50 -4.76 14.99
N LEU A 277 -4.52 -4.27 14.22
CA LEU A 277 -4.20 -4.81 12.90
C LEU A 277 -3.78 -6.28 12.96
N SER A 278 -2.94 -6.66 13.93
CA SER A 278 -2.54 -8.05 14.17
C SER A 278 -3.74 -8.93 14.54
N GLN A 279 -4.64 -8.43 15.42
CA GLN A 279 -5.87 -9.14 15.78
C GLN A 279 -6.79 -9.35 14.57
N VAL A 280 -6.87 -8.38 13.65
CA VAL A 280 -7.65 -8.52 12.41
C VAL A 280 -7.07 -9.64 11.54
N VAL A 281 -5.75 -9.68 11.33
CA VAL A 281 -5.09 -10.72 10.55
C VAL A 281 -5.30 -12.11 11.19
N ASP A 282 -5.10 -12.22 12.50
CA ASP A 282 -5.31 -13.47 13.23
C ASP A 282 -6.77 -13.95 13.14
N ALA A 283 -7.75 -13.04 13.31
CA ALA A 283 -9.17 -13.35 13.19
C ALA A 283 -9.56 -13.80 11.77
N LEU A 284 -8.98 -13.18 10.73
CA LEU A 284 -9.20 -13.54 9.34
C LEU A 284 -8.66 -14.95 9.03
N ASN A 285 -7.44 -15.25 9.51
CA ASN A 285 -6.81 -16.55 9.32
C ASN A 285 -7.54 -17.67 10.06
N GLN A 286 -8.13 -17.37 11.22
CA GLN A 286 -8.97 -18.31 11.97
C GLN A 286 -10.38 -18.47 11.38
N GLY A 287 -10.75 -17.68 10.35
CA GLY A 287 -12.08 -17.73 9.75
C GLY A 287 -13.19 -17.26 10.68
N LEU A 288 -12.89 -16.35 11.62
CA LEU A 288 -13.89 -15.86 12.56
C LEU A 288 -14.98 -15.07 11.82
N ALA A 289 -16.24 -15.29 12.21
CA ALA A 289 -17.37 -14.57 11.59
C ALA A 289 -17.33 -13.05 11.86
N ARG A 290 -16.81 -12.64 13.02
CA ARG A 290 -16.71 -11.24 13.43
C ARG A 290 -15.25 -10.82 13.51
N ILE A 291 -14.81 -10.06 12.52
CA ILE A 291 -13.46 -9.50 12.47
C ILE A 291 -13.41 -8.16 13.22
N PRO A 292 -12.42 -7.92 14.11
CA PRO A 292 -12.39 -6.75 14.99
C PRO A 292 -11.90 -5.46 14.30
N TYR A 293 -12.35 -5.17 13.06
CA TYR A 293 -11.94 -3.96 12.32
C TYR A 293 -12.24 -2.66 13.09
N ARG A 294 -13.24 -2.66 13.97
CA ARG A 294 -13.66 -1.47 14.72
C ARG A 294 -12.72 -1.09 15.87
N ASN A 295 -11.76 -1.94 16.23
CA ASN A 295 -10.85 -1.69 17.35
C ASN A 295 -9.88 -0.52 17.10
N SER A 296 -9.68 -0.11 15.84
CA SER A 296 -8.93 1.12 15.51
C SER A 296 -9.46 1.77 14.22
N LYS A 297 -9.25 3.07 14.06
CA LYS A 297 -9.56 3.77 12.80
C LYS A 297 -8.71 3.24 11.64
N LEU A 298 -7.45 2.85 11.92
CA LEU A 298 -6.58 2.22 10.93
C LEU A 298 -7.24 0.94 10.37
N THR A 299 -7.59 -0.01 11.21
CA THR A 299 -8.20 -1.28 10.78
C THR A 299 -9.55 -1.09 10.10
N ARG A 300 -10.33 -0.07 10.49
CA ARG A 300 -11.55 0.29 9.77
C ARG A 300 -11.26 0.80 8.35
N LEU A 301 -10.22 1.60 8.16
CA LEU A 301 -9.80 2.10 6.85
C LEU A 301 -9.30 0.95 5.96
N LEU A 302 -8.58 0.00 6.56
CA LEU A 302 -7.98 -1.15 5.88
C LEU A 302 -8.92 -2.33 5.64
N GLN A 303 -10.19 -2.20 6.02
CA GLN A 303 -11.17 -3.29 5.90
C GLN A 303 -11.34 -3.78 4.46
N ASP A 304 -11.24 -2.89 3.47
CA ASP A 304 -11.28 -3.29 2.06
C ASP A 304 -10.01 -4.04 1.63
N SER A 305 -8.91 -3.83 2.33
CA SER A 305 -7.57 -4.28 1.93
C SER A 305 -7.13 -5.58 2.61
N LEU A 306 -7.73 -5.97 3.73
CA LEU A 306 -7.47 -7.23 4.42
C LEU A 306 -8.80 -7.94 4.62
N GLY A 307 -8.99 -9.10 4.00
CA GLY A 307 -10.28 -9.83 3.98
C GLY A 307 -11.39 -9.16 3.16
N GLY A 308 -11.06 -8.10 2.42
CA GLY A 308 -12.01 -7.24 1.72
C GLY A 308 -11.94 -7.35 0.20
N SER A 309 -12.25 -6.25 -0.50
CA SER A 309 -12.42 -6.22 -1.95
C SER A 309 -11.28 -5.60 -2.76
N ALA A 310 -10.11 -5.38 -2.17
CA ALA A 310 -8.96 -4.79 -2.85
C ALA A 310 -7.87 -5.83 -3.11
N HIS A 311 -7.08 -5.64 -4.17
CA HIS A 311 -5.78 -6.28 -4.28
C HIS A 311 -4.86 -5.70 -3.20
N ALA A 312 -4.12 -6.54 -2.50
CA ALA A 312 -3.32 -6.12 -1.36
C ALA A 312 -1.87 -6.62 -1.47
N CYS A 313 -0.93 -5.71 -1.23
CA CYS A 313 0.50 -5.97 -1.22
C CYS A 313 1.12 -5.42 0.06
N LEU A 314 1.59 -6.30 0.95
CA LEU A 314 2.33 -5.94 2.16
C LEU A 314 3.83 -6.01 1.87
N ILE A 315 4.53 -4.90 2.06
CA ILE A 315 5.98 -4.80 2.03
C ILE A 315 6.48 -4.74 3.47
N ALA A 316 7.07 -5.83 3.92
CA ALA A 316 7.70 -5.96 5.22
C ALA A 316 9.15 -5.44 5.14
N ASN A 317 9.36 -4.26 5.71
CA ASN A 317 10.65 -3.61 5.81
C ASN A 317 11.41 -4.13 7.03
N ILE A 318 12.62 -4.63 6.81
CA ILE A 318 13.49 -5.17 7.86
C ILE A 318 14.87 -4.54 7.82
N ALA A 319 15.53 -4.55 8.98
CA ALA A 319 16.87 -4.02 9.17
C ALA A 319 17.87 -5.18 9.36
N PRO A 320 19.09 -5.08 8.79
CA PRO A 320 20.07 -6.15 8.87
C PRO A 320 20.70 -6.27 10.27
N GLU A 321 20.82 -5.18 11.03
CA GLU A 321 21.68 -5.15 12.22
C GLU A 321 21.11 -5.98 13.39
N CYS A 322 22.00 -6.64 14.12
CA CYS A 322 21.63 -7.50 15.25
C CYS A 322 20.79 -6.82 16.34
N ARG A 323 20.97 -5.51 16.56
CA ARG A 323 20.13 -4.74 17.49
C ARG A 323 18.63 -4.75 17.13
N PHE A 324 18.30 -4.93 15.84
CA PHE A 324 16.95 -5.01 15.34
C PHE A 324 16.43 -6.46 15.26
N TYR A 325 17.21 -7.47 15.65
CA TYR A 325 16.85 -8.89 15.53
C TYR A 325 15.42 -9.21 15.98
N ALA A 326 15.05 -8.80 17.19
CA ALA A 326 13.71 -9.07 17.73
C ALA A 326 12.59 -8.40 16.91
N ASP A 327 12.82 -7.17 16.45
CA ASP A 327 11.85 -6.43 15.62
C ASP A 327 11.74 -7.03 14.21
N THR A 328 12.85 -7.49 13.65
CA THR A 328 12.90 -8.21 12.36
C THR A 328 12.09 -9.50 12.46
N ILE A 329 12.29 -10.32 13.49
CA ILE A 329 11.50 -11.54 13.72
C ILE A 329 10.01 -11.23 13.88
N ASN A 330 9.65 -10.23 14.68
CA ASN A 330 8.25 -9.81 14.84
C ASN A 330 7.62 -9.35 13.51
N THR A 331 8.38 -8.61 12.71
CA THR A 331 7.95 -8.13 11.39
C THR A 331 7.70 -9.30 10.44
N LEU A 332 8.62 -10.26 10.36
CA LEU A 332 8.52 -11.42 9.49
C LEU A 332 7.39 -12.38 9.92
N ASN A 333 7.18 -12.53 11.23
CA ASN A 333 6.06 -13.32 11.76
C ASN A 333 4.71 -12.71 11.38
N PHE A 334 4.54 -11.39 11.53
CA PHE A 334 3.34 -10.69 11.07
C PHE A 334 3.15 -10.80 9.55
N ALA A 335 4.22 -10.64 8.78
CA ALA A 335 4.20 -10.78 7.33
C ALA A 335 3.77 -12.19 6.90
N SER A 336 4.29 -13.22 7.57
CA SER A 336 3.94 -14.63 7.30
C SER A 336 2.46 -14.90 7.54
N LYS A 337 1.91 -14.41 8.67
CA LYS A 337 0.47 -14.47 8.95
C LYS A 337 -0.36 -13.67 7.94
N SER A 338 0.11 -12.52 7.48
CA SER A 338 -0.64 -11.69 6.53
C SER A 338 -0.77 -12.35 5.16
N ARG A 339 0.22 -13.17 4.75
CA ARG A 339 0.25 -13.89 3.47
C ARG A 339 -0.90 -14.87 3.29
N THR A 340 -1.48 -15.38 4.37
CA THR A 340 -2.58 -16.35 4.32
C THR A 340 -3.95 -15.70 4.21
N VAL A 341 -4.05 -14.39 4.39
CA VAL A 341 -5.30 -13.64 4.23
C VAL A 341 -5.75 -13.66 2.77
N ILE A 342 -7.05 -13.91 2.56
CA ILE A 342 -7.67 -13.99 1.24
C ILE A 342 -8.64 -12.81 1.08
N ASN A 343 -8.42 -12.03 0.02
CA ASN A 343 -9.31 -10.97 -0.43
C ASN A 343 -10.19 -11.45 -1.59
N GLN A 344 -11.27 -10.71 -1.85
CA GLN A 344 -12.22 -10.94 -2.94
C GLN A 344 -12.36 -9.68 -3.81
N PRO A 345 -11.35 -9.32 -4.62
CA PRO A 345 -11.42 -8.15 -5.48
C PRO A 345 -12.55 -8.24 -6.50
N PHE A 346 -13.16 -7.10 -6.81
CA PHE A 346 -14.18 -6.99 -7.85
C PHE A 346 -14.08 -5.67 -8.61
N VAL A 347 -14.62 -5.66 -9.83
CA VAL A 347 -14.69 -4.48 -10.69
C VAL A 347 -15.78 -3.52 -10.21
N ARG A 348 -15.42 -2.28 -9.89
CA ARG A 348 -16.36 -1.23 -9.50
C ARG A 348 -16.88 -0.50 -10.73
N GLN A 349 -17.89 -1.11 -11.35
CA GLN A 349 -18.58 -0.60 -12.53
C GLN A 349 -19.99 -0.12 -12.19
N THR A 350 -20.36 1.04 -12.74
CA THR A 350 -21.74 1.54 -12.74
C THR A 350 -22.08 2.04 -14.14
N VAL A 351 -23.37 2.15 -14.44
CA VAL A 351 -23.86 2.71 -15.72
C VAL A 351 -24.56 4.02 -15.40
N ASP A 352 -24.21 5.10 -16.08
CA ASP A 352 -24.94 6.36 -15.92
C ASP A 352 -26.26 6.30 -16.68
N THR A 353 -27.31 5.87 -15.98
CA THR A 353 -28.65 5.74 -16.55
C THR A 353 -29.21 7.07 -17.05
N SER A 354 -28.81 8.21 -16.46
CA SER A 354 -29.33 9.52 -16.87
C SER A 354 -28.94 9.89 -18.30
N LEU A 355 -27.70 9.57 -18.70
CA LEU A 355 -27.21 9.75 -20.08
C LEU A 355 -27.70 8.63 -21.00
N ALA A 356 -27.81 7.40 -20.49
CA ALA A 356 -28.31 6.26 -21.27
C ALA A 356 -29.78 6.43 -21.69
N PHE A 357 -30.64 7.03 -20.85
CA PHE A 357 -32.03 7.32 -21.20
C PHE A 357 -32.19 8.49 -22.19
N SER A 358 -31.27 9.46 -22.18
CA SER A 358 -31.28 10.57 -23.15
C SER A 358 -30.88 10.11 -24.56
N SER A 359 -29.92 9.18 -24.66
CA SER A 359 -29.48 8.60 -25.94
C SER A 359 -30.55 7.68 -26.59
N LYS A 360 -31.40 7.00 -25.79
CA LYS A 360 -32.48 6.15 -26.30
C LYS A 360 -33.63 6.89 -26.98
N ARG A 361 -33.72 8.22 -26.89
CA ARG A 361 -34.74 9.01 -27.62
C ARG A 361 -34.34 9.35 -29.06
N GLY A 362 -33.14 8.98 -29.51
CA GLY A 362 -32.61 9.37 -30.83
C GLY A 362 -32.21 8.24 -31.79
N ALA A 363 -32.21 6.97 -31.40
CA ALA A 363 -31.83 5.89 -32.30
C ALA A 363 -32.60 4.60 -31.98
N ALA A 364 -33.48 4.21 -32.90
CA ALA A 364 -34.06 2.87 -32.97
C ALA A 364 -33.16 1.99 -33.84
N GLU A 365 -32.07 1.48 -33.27
CA GLU A 365 -31.32 0.35 -33.85
C GLU A 365 -30.96 -0.66 -32.76
N SER A 366 -31.15 -1.94 -33.08
CA SER A 366 -30.91 -3.09 -32.22
C SER A 366 -29.48 -3.11 -31.67
N PRO A 367 -29.27 -3.50 -30.40
CA PRO A 367 -27.92 -3.57 -29.86
C PRO A 367 -27.17 -4.76 -30.48
N SER A 368 -26.24 -4.48 -31.38
CA SER A 368 -25.17 -5.43 -31.68
C SER A 368 -24.28 -5.53 -30.43
N GLU A 369 -24.14 -6.72 -29.87
CA GLU A 369 -23.17 -7.03 -28.81
C GLU A 369 -21.74 -6.82 -29.34
N ARG A 370 -21.25 -5.57 -29.27
CA ARG A 370 -19.81 -5.30 -29.37
C ARG A 370 -19.32 -5.07 -27.95
N GLU A 371 -18.65 -6.07 -27.38
CA GLU A 371 -17.86 -5.89 -26.15
C GLU A 371 -16.95 -4.67 -26.33
N PRO A 372 -17.04 -3.62 -25.49
CA PRO A 372 -16.07 -2.53 -25.53
C PRO A 372 -14.71 -3.10 -25.11
N LYS A 373 -13.76 -3.13 -26.06
CA LYS A 373 -12.39 -3.57 -25.82
C LYS A 373 -11.65 -2.51 -24.99
N LEU A 374 -11.80 -2.52 -23.66
CA LEU A 374 -10.60 -2.22 -22.86
C LEU A 374 -9.58 -3.28 -23.23
N LEU A 375 -8.32 -2.89 -23.45
CA LEU A 375 -7.24 -3.85 -23.66
C LEU A 375 -7.27 -4.86 -22.51
N LYS A 376 -7.72 -6.10 -22.81
CA LYS A 376 -7.60 -7.22 -21.90
C LYS A 376 -6.12 -7.32 -21.54
N VAL A 377 -5.82 -7.63 -20.28
CA VAL A 377 -4.45 -7.76 -19.75
C VAL A 377 -3.56 -8.56 -20.70
N ASP A 378 -4.10 -9.51 -21.45
CA ASP A 378 -3.38 -10.32 -22.44
C ASP A 378 -2.68 -9.53 -23.57
N HIS A 379 -3.22 -8.39 -24.03
CA HIS A 379 -2.54 -7.55 -25.03
C HIS A 379 -1.44 -6.66 -24.41
N TYR A 380 -1.67 -6.12 -23.21
CA TYR A 380 -0.59 -5.54 -22.41
C TYR A 380 0.48 -6.57 -22.06
N SER A 381 0.09 -7.84 -21.89
CA SER A 381 1.01 -8.92 -21.60
C SER A 381 1.86 -9.29 -22.81
N LYS A 382 1.40 -9.16 -24.06
CA LYS A 382 2.20 -9.57 -25.22
C LYS A 382 3.30 -8.56 -25.57
N GLU A 383 2.99 -7.27 -25.61
CA GLU A 383 4.00 -6.22 -25.88
C GLU A 383 4.98 -6.04 -24.70
N ILE A 384 4.57 -6.36 -23.47
CA ILE A 384 5.47 -6.37 -22.29
C ILE A 384 6.20 -7.72 -22.12
N LYS A 385 5.64 -8.86 -22.56
CA LYS A 385 6.35 -10.17 -22.55
C LYS A 385 7.58 -10.16 -23.43
N ASP A 386 7.55 -9.44 -24.55
CA ASP A 386 8.70 -9.34 -25.46
C ASP A 386 9.78 -8.38 -24.93
N VAL A 387 9.46 -7.52 -23.94
CA VAL A 387 10.42 -6.63 -23.26
C VAL A 387 10.91 -7.21 -21.92
N PHE A 388 10.13 -8.09 -21.27
CA PHE A 388 10.40 -8.60 -19.93
C PHE A 388 10.26 -10.14 -19.82
N GLN A 389 10.93 -10.87 -20.71
CA GLN A 389 11.20 -12.30 -20.50
C GLN A 389 12.28 -12.50 -19.42
N VAL A 390 11.93 -12.34 -18.13
CA VAL A 390 12.49 -13.17 -17.05
C VAL A 390 11.45 -13.33 -15.93
N SER A 391 11.16 -14.58 -15.58
CA SER A 391 10.39 -15.06 -14.42
C SER A 391 8.86 -15.02 -14.52
N GLY A 392 8.29 -16.13 -14.98
CA GLY A 392 6.85 -16.40 -14.95
C GLY A 392 6.31 -16.50 -13.52
N ILE A 393 5.52 -15.50 -13.12
CA ILE A 393 4.52 -15.59 -12.06
C ILE A 393 3.36 -14.66 -12.45
N TRP A 394 2.37 -15.17 -13.19
CA TRP A 394 0.98 -14.70 -13.23
C TRP A 394 0.07 -15.86 -13.63
#